data_AF-A0A834THJ1-F1
#
_entry.id   AF-A0A834THJ1-F1
#
_cell.length_a   1.000
_cell.length_b   1.000
_cell.length_c   1.000
_cell.angle_alpha   90.00
_cell.angle_beta   90.00
_cell.angle_gamma   90.00
#
_symmetry.space_group_name_H-M   'P 1'
#
loop_
_entity.id
_entity.type
_entity.pdbx_description
1 polymer ?
#
loop_
_entity_poly.entity_id
_entity_poly.type
_entity_poly.pdbx_seq_one_letter_code
_entity_poly.pdbx_strand_id
1 'polypeptide(L)'
;MEPIGVFMPQPTFPYLENKLERRFKLFHFWNDPEKFQITTSDHHALASSVRAVVVNSVDGADADLIETFPKLEIVSCYGVGVDKIDLNKCAEKGVRVTNTPDAITDEVADLAIGLILALLRRLCACDDNDVGEALEVHDGASKGKYTIGLGQECMAFCTEVEDVISMSLTVVTSLLEKFKIDPKQIGRLEVGSETVIDKSKSIKTFLMQVFEESGNTDIEGVDSTNACYGGTAALFNCVNWVESTSWDGRYGLVVCTDSAVYAEGPARPTGGAAAIAILIGPDAPIAFESKFRGSYMSHAYDFYKPNLASEYPVVDGKLSQTCYLMALDSCYKHFCEKFEKLEGRPFSISDSDYFVFHSPYNKLVQKSFGRLYFNDFLRNSSFVDEAARETLEPFKSLSGEESYQSRELEKANQQAAKHLYDEKVQLTTLIPKQVGNMYTASLYAAFASLLHNKHSSLSGKRVVMFSYGSGLTATLFSFRIQEGHHPFSISNIATVMNVSGKLNQRLEIPPEKFVENLKLMEHRYGAKDFVTSKDTSCLPLGAYYLTEVDSMYRRFYAKKSDDTSSHKDSNGCI
;
A
#
# COMPACT_ATOMS: atom_id res chain seq x y z
N MET A 1 23.34 48.36 40.95
CA MET A 1 23.72 46.97 41.30
C MET A 1 24.42 46.39 40.09
N GLU A 2 25.56 45.73 40.26
CA GLU A 2 26.17 44.96 39.17
C GLU A 2 25.19 43.86 38.71
N PRO A 3 25.10 43.57 37.40
CA PRO A 3 24.21 42.53 36.89
C PRO A 3 24.65 41.17 37.41
N ILE A 4 23.70 40.38 37.92
CA ILE A 4 23.96 39.02 38.41
C ILE A 4 24.33 38.12 37.23
N GLY A 5 25.45 37.41 37.35
CA GLY A 5 25.91 36.43 36.38
C GLY A 5 25.23 35.07 36.57
N VAL A 6 24.79 34.46 35.46
CA VAL A 6 24.26 33.09 35.39
C VAL A 6 25.14 32.28 34.45
N PHE A 7 25.77 31.22 34.98
CA PHE A 7 26.58 30.31 34.20
C PHE A 7 25.75 29.14 33.68
N MET A 8 25.94 28.82 32.40
CA MET A 8 25.26 27.74 31.71
C MET A 8 26.33 26.85 31.06
N PRO A 9 26.52 25.60 31.53
CA PRO A 9 27.48 24.67 30.95
C PRO A 9 27.01 24.10 29.61
N GLN A 10 25.70 24.05 29.38
CA GLN A 10 25.08 23.48 28.18
C GLN A 10 23.84 24.28 27.73
N PRO A 11 23.49 24.23 26.42
CA PRO A 11 22.27 24.84 25.91
C PRO A 11 21.02 24.32 26.63
N THR A 12 20.01 25.20 26.73
CA THR A 12 18.68 24.88 27.26
C THR A 12 17.61 25.32 26.27
N PHE A 13 16.33 25.18 26.62
CA PHE A 13 15.25 25.59 25.73
C PHE A 13 15.33 27.10 25.41
N PRO A 14 15.23 27.51 24.14
CA PRO A 14 15.39 28.93 23.74
C PRO A 14 14.50 29.90 24.51
N TYR A 15 13.29 29.50 24.93
CA TYR A 15 12.41 30.38 25.69
C TYR A 15 12.91 30.64 27.13
N LEU A 16 13.64 29.70 27.75
CA LEU A 16 14.23 29.86 29.07
C LEU A 16 15.45 30.77 29.00
N GLU A 17 16.31 30.56 28.02
CA GLU A 17 17.49 31.42 27.78
C GLU A 17 17.06 32.86 27.56
N ASN A 18 16.08 33.09 26.66
CA ASN A 18 15.53 34.42 26.41
C ASN A 18 14.94 35.08 27.68
N LYS A 19 14.35 34.31 28.60
CA LYS A 19 13.83 34.84 29.87
C LYS A 19 14.94 35.19 30.85
N LEU A 20 16.00 34.39 30.89
CA LEU A 20 17.16 34.63 31.75
C LEU A 20 17.99 35.81 31.26
N GLU A 21 18.25 35.90 29.95
CA GLU A 21 19.04 36.98 29.33
C GLU A 21 18.42 38.37 29.54
N ARG A 22 17.08 38.45 29.60
CA ARG A 22 16.37 39.70 29.92
C ARG A 22 16.58 40.19 31.36
N ARG A 23 17.03 39.33 32.27
CA ARG A 23 17.08 39.59 33.73
C ARG A 23 18.49 39.50 34.30
N PHE A 24 19.35 38.72 33.66
CA PHE A 24 20.67 38.34 34.14
C PHE A 24 21.68 38.37 33.01
N LYS A 25 22.95 38.50 33.35
CA LYS A 25 24.04 38.34 32.39
C LYS A 25 24.33 36.85 32.23
N LEU A 26 24.02 36.29 31.07
CA LEU A 26 24.28 34.89 30.77
C LEU A 26 25.71 34.65 30.33
N PHE A 27 26.25 33.52 30.78
CA PHE A 27 27.56 33.02 30.41
C PHE A 27 27.42 31.61 29.84
N HIS A 28 27.53 31.52 28.52
CA HIS A 28 27.36 30.29 27.75
C HIS A 28 28.72 29.60 27.59
N PHE A 29 28.93 28.49 28.28
CA PHE A 29 30.21 27.76 28.23
C PHE A 29 30.53 27.24 26.82
N TRP A 30 29.54 26.74 26.09
CA TRP A 30 29.69 26.15 24.76
C TRP A 30 30.08 27.16 23.67
N ASN A 31 29.85 28.45 23.89
CA ASN A 31 30.22 29.49 22.92
C ASN A 31 31.68 29.92 23.04
N ASP A 32 32.31 29.70 24.21
CA ASP A 32 33.68 30.13 24.47
C ASP A 32 34.31 29.36 25.65
N PRO A 33 34.58 28.04 25.47
CA PRO A 33 35.06 27.18 26.55
C PRO A 33 36.46 27.59 27.05
N GLU A 34 37.28 28.23 26.21
CA GLU A 34 38.63 28.69 26.55
C GLU A 34 38.61 29.87 27.53
N LYS A 35 37.58 30.74 27.50
CA LYS A 35 37.41 31.84 28.48
C LYS A 35 37.26 31.37 29.93
N PHE A 36 36.91 30.11 30.14
CA PHE A 36 36.75 29.49 31.46
C PHE A 36 37.94 28.59 31.85
N GLN A 37 38.97 28.50 31.01
CA GLN A 37 40.19 27.71 31.27
C GLN A 37 41.43 28.56 31.62
N ILE A 38 41.35 29.89 31.52
CA ILE A 38 42.50 30.79 31.65
C ILE A 38 42.62 31.35 33.08
N THR A 39 43.79 31.22 33.70
CA THR A 39 44.16 31.73 35.04
C THR A 39 44.51 33.24 35.07
N THR A 40 43.84 34.07 34.25
CA THR A 40 44.08 35.52 34.19
C THR A 40 43.20 36.29 35.19
N SER A 41 43.55 37.55 35.45
CA SER A 41 42.78 38.49 36.28
C SER A 41 41.31 38.63 35.86
N ASP A 42 41.00 38.39 34.59
CA ASP A 42 39.65 38.48 34.03
C ASP A 42 38.77 37.28 34.44
N HIS A 43 39.36 36.10 34.64
CA HIS A 43 38.64 34.92 35.13
C HIS A 43 38.20 35.09 36.59
N HIS A 44 39.03 35.70 37.44
CA HIS A 44 38.64 36.01 38.82
C HIS A 44 37.52 37.04 38.90
N ALA A 45 37.50 38.05 38.03
CA ALA A 45 36.41 39.02 37.96
C ALA A 45 35.10 38.35 37.48
N LEU A 46 35.20 37.49 36.46
CA LEU A 46 34.07 36.73 35.93
C LEU A 46 33.50 35.74 36.96
N ALA A 47 34.35 34.90 37.54
CA ALA A 47 33.98 33.92 38.56
C ALA A 47 33.35 34.58 39.79
N SER A 48 33.81 35.78 40.15
CA SER A 48 33.26 36.58 41.26
C SER A 48 31.94 37.28 40.93
N SER A 49 31.49 37.24 39.67
CA SER A 49 30.23 37.83 39.20
C SER A 49 29.09 36.81 39.05
N VAL A 50 29.42 35.52 38.93
CA VAL A 50 28.45 34.43 38.82
C VAL A 50 27.87 34.10 40.18
N ARG A 51 26.54 34.16 40.29
CA ARG A 51 25.79 33.77 41.52
C ARG A 51 24.82 32.62 41.27
N ALA A 52 24.62 32.20 40.03
CA ALA A 52 23.73 31.10 39.67
C ALA A 52 24.34 30.21 38.59
N VAL A 53 24.08 28.90 38.68
CA VAL A 53 24.43 27.89 37.67
C VAL A 53 23.15 27.17 37.24
N VAL A 54 22.93 27.01 35.94
CA VAL A 54 21.74 26.31 35.39
C VAL A 54 22.19 25.02 34.70
N VAL A 55 21.68 23.86 35.14
CA VAL A 55 22.13 22.52 34.73
C VAL A 55 20.95 21.58 34.46
N ASN A 56 21.19 20.40 33.91
CA ASN A 56 20.19 19.32 33.78
C ASN A 56 20.63 18.07 34.56
N SER A 57 19.79 17.03 34.52
CA SER A 57 20.06 15.75 35.20
C SER A 57 21.18 14.91 34.56
N VAL A 58 21.70 15.29 33.39
CA VAL A 58 22.81 14.60 32.70
C VAL A 58 24.16 15.19 33.09
N ASP A 59 24.27 16.52 33.03
CA ASP A 59 25.52 17.26 33.23
C ASP A 59 25.75 17.63 34.71
N GLY A 60 24.69 18.02 35.42
CA GLY A 60 24.75 18.40 36.83
C GLY A 60 25.77 19.49 37.17
N ALA A 61 26.21 19.52 38.44
CA ALA A 61 27.20 20.46 38.94
C ALA A 61 28.08 19.76 39.99
N ASP A 62 29.28 19.37 39.58
CA ASP A 62 30.25 18.71 40.45
C ASP A 62 30.99 19.70 41.38
N ALA A 63 31.81 19.15 42.28
CA ALA A 63 32.54 19.94 43.26
C ALA A 63 33.45 21.00 42.62
N ASP A 64 34.12 20.67 41.52
CA ASP A 64 35.06 21.56 40.83
C ASP A 64 34.32 22.76 40.21
N LEU A 65 33.17 22.53 39.59
CA LEU A 65 32.33 23.59 39.06
C LEU A 65 31.78 24.51 40.17
N ILE A 66 31.37 23.92 41.29
CA ILE A 66 30.90 24.66 42.47
C ILE A 66 32.06 25.44 43.13
N GLU A 67 33.29 24.94 43.04
CA GLU A 67 34.49 25.62 43.54
C GLU A 67 34.90 26.82 42.70
N THR A 68 34.72 26.72 41.39
CA THR A 68 35.05 27.76 40.42
C THR A 68 34.36 29.09 40.73
N PHE A 69 33.15 29.07 41.29
CA PHE A 69 32.34 30.27 41.54
C PHE A 69 32.24 30.60 43.05
N PRO A 70 33.10 31.50 43.59
CA PRO A 70 33.16 31.76 45.03
C PRO A 70 31.94 32.48 45.60
N LYS A 71 31.13 33.15 44.76
CA LYS A 71 29.88 33.82 45.16
C LYS A 71 28.63 33.09 44.67
N LEU A 72 28.74 31.80 44.35
CA LEU A 72 27.60 30.99 43.92
C LEU A 72 26.53 30.91 45.03
N GLU A 73 25.27 31.06 44.67
CA GLU A 73 24.14 31.05 45.62
C GLU A 73 23.06 30.03 45.26
N ILE A 74 23.01 29.62 43.99
CA ILE A 74 22.03 28.66 43.52
C ILE A 74 22.55 27.80 42.36
N VAL A 75 22.28 26.50 42.43
CA VAL A 75 22.29 25.58 41.29
C VAL A 75 20.84 25.26 40.95
N SER A 76 20.42 25.55 39.72
CA SER A 76 19.06 25.29 39.24
C SER A 76 19.09 24.19 38.20
N CYS A 77 18.55 23.03 38.56
CA CYS A 77 18.41 21.88 37.67
C CYS A 77 17.06 21.93 36.97
N TYR A 78 17.05 21.99 35.64
CA TYR A 78 15.82 21.87 34.84
C TYR A 78 15.46 20.40 34.54
N GLY A 79 15.70 19.51 35.49
CA GLY A 79 15.32 18.10 35.44
C GLY A 79 14.88 17.59 36.81
N VAL A 80 14.44 16.33 36.89
CA VAL A 80 14.02 15.68 38.15
C VAL A 80 15.24 15.23 38.96
N GLY A 81 16.19 14.55 38.30
CA GLY A 81 17.35 13.94 38.93
C GLY A 81 18.39 14.97 39.39
N VAL A 82 18.94 14.74 40.58
CA VAL A 82 19.99 15.56 41.21
C VAL A 82 21.29 14.78 41.43
N ASP A 83 21.39 13.53 40.93
CA ASP A 83 22.51 12.61 41.17
C ASP A 83 23.85 13.12 40.67
N LYS A 84 23.82 14.05 39.70
CA LYS A 84 25.00 14.70 39.11
C LYS A 84 25.36 16.03 39.77
N ILE A 85 24.63 16.45 40.80
CA ILE A 85 24.92 17.65 41.58
C ILE A 85 25.59 17.21 42.89
N ASP A 86 26.76 17.77 43.20
CA ASP A 86 27.39 17.53 44.50
C ASP A 86 26.64 18.28 45.61
N LEU A 87 25.61 17.63 46.14
CA LEU A 87 24.75 18.19 47.18
C LEU A 87 25.51 18.45 48.49
N ASN A 88 26.54 17.66 48.79
CA ASN A 88 27.37 17.84 49.98
C ASN A 88 28.16 19.15 49.86
N LYS A 89 28.79 19.37 48.69
CA LYS A 89 29.54 20.61 48.42
C LYS A 89 28.63 21.84 48.39
N CYS A 90 27.43 21.71 47.84
CA CYS A 90 26.43 22.77 47.88
C CYS A 90 26.05 23.11 49.33
N ALA A 91 25.82 22.10 50.17
CA ALA A 91 25.48 22.29 51.58
C ALA A 91 26.62 22.95 52.38
N GLU A 92 27.87 22.51 52.18
CA GLU A 92 29.06 23.10 52.82
C GLU A 92 29.20 24.59 52.52
N LYS A 93 28.91 25.01 51.29
CA LYS A 93 29.02 26.40 50.85
C LYS A 93 27.74 27.24 51.03
N GLY A 94 26.65 26.64 51.51
CA GLY A 94 25.35 27.31 51.62
C GLY A 94 24.71 27.65 50.27
N VAL A 95 25.05 26.91 49.21
CA VAL A 95 24.47 27.05 47.87
C VAL A 95 23.13 26.30 47.82
N ARG A 96 22.07 26.98 47.37
CA ARG A 96 20.74 26.35 47.23
C ARG A 96 20.69 25.49 45.98
N VAL A 97 19.98 24.36 46.05
CA VAL A 97 19.71 23.52 44.88
C VAL A 97 18.21 23.51 44.62
N THR A 98 17.82 23.67 43.36
CA THR A 98 16.44 23.53 42.91
C THR A 98 16.36 22.53 41.77
N ASN A 99 15.29 21.76 41.71
CA ASN A 99 14.99 20.82 40.64
C ASN A 99 13.51 20.93 40.24
N THR A 100 13.07 20.10 39.30
CA THR A 100 11.68 20.02 38.84
C THR A 100 11.07 18.68 39.25
N PRO A 101 10.79 18.44 40.55
CA PRO A 101 10.20 17.18 40.98
C PRO A 101 8.81 17.02 40.36
N ASP A 102 8.43 15.76 40.11
CA ASP A 102 7.09 15.35 39.68
C ASP A 102 6.61 15.86 38.31
N ALA A 103 7.40 16.67 37.60
CA ALA A 103 7.00 17.32 36.36
C ALA A 103 6.79 16.38 35.15
N ILE A 104 7.28 15.14 35.23
CA ILE A 104 7.17 14.11 34.17
C ILE A 104 6.75 12.74 34.73
N THR A 105 6.35 12.68 36.00
CA THR A 105 6.12 11.39 36.68
C THR A 105 4.94 10.65 36.06
N ASP A 106 3.83 11.35 35.82
CA ASP A 106 2.62 10.76 35.25
C ASP A 106 2.83 10.38 33.77
N GLU A 107 3.51 11.22 33.00
CA GLU A 107 3.81 10.98 31.58
C GLU A 107 4.74 9.77 31.39
N VAL A 108 5.73 9.59 32.26
CA VAL A 108 6.60 8.41 32.25
C VAL A 108 5.82 7.15 32.64
N ALA A 109 4.90 7.25 33.59
CA ALA A 109 4.01 6.14 33.97
C ALA A 109 3.08 5.73 32.82
N ASP A 110 2.46 6.71 32.16
CA ASP A 110 1.62 6.49 30.97
C ASP A 110 2.41 5.81 29.84
N LEU A 111 3.64 6.26 29.58
CA LEU A 111 4.52 5.65 28.58
C LEU A 111 4.88 4.19 28.96
N ALA A 112 5.17 3.93 30.23
CA ALA A 112 5.46 2.57 30.70
C ALA A 112 4.26 1.64 30.53
N ILE A 113 3.04 2.09 30.86
CA ILE A 113 1.80 1.33 30.61
C ILE A 113 1.60 1.11 29.10
N GLY A 114 1.82 2.14 28.29
CA GLY A 114 1.77 2.05 26.83
C GLY A 114 2.72 0.98 26.27
N LEU A 115 3.97 0.94 26.74
CA LEU A 115 4.97 -0.06 26.35
C LEU A 115 4.60 -1.48 26.82
N ILE A 116 4.05 -1.63 28.02
CA ILE A 116 3.56 -2.91 28.53
C ILE A 116 2.40 -3.43 27.66
N LEU A 117 1.45 -2.56 27.31
CA LEU A 117 0.34 -2.90 26.41
C LEU A 117 0.86 -3.26 25.02
N ALA A 118 1.81 -2.50 24.48
CA ALA A 118 2.44 -2.77 23.20
C ALA A 118 3.13 -4.14 23.17
N LEU A 119 3.85 -4.50 24.24
CA LEU A 119 4.48 -5.82 24.39
C LEU A 119 3.45 -6.95 24.51
N LEU A 120 2.49 -6.82 25.43
CA LEU A 120 1.49 -7.85 25.71
C LEU A 120 0.55 -8.11 24.52
N ARG A 121 0.24 -7.07 23.75
CA ARG A 121 -0.59 -7.14 22.55
C ARG A 121 0.22 -7.35 21.28
N ARG A 122 1.55 -7.46 21.39
CA ARG A 122 2.47 -7.56 20.25
C ARG A 122 2.26 -6.47 19.19
N LEU A 123 1.90 -5.25 19.60
CA LEU A 123 1.61 -4.15 18.67
C LEU A 123 2.82 -3.86 17.77
N CYS A 124 4.04 -3.93 18.31
CA CYS A 124 5.27 -3.74 17.54
C CYS A 124 5.65 -4.96 16.69
N ALA A 125 5.21 -6.17 17.03
CA ALA A 125 5.44 -7.34 16.18
C ALA A 125 4.53 -7.34 14.93
N CYS A 126 3.52 -6.46 14.89
CA CYS A 126 2.82 -6.14 13.65
C CYS A 126 3.66 -5.26 12.70
N ASP A 127 4.70 -4.57 13.20
CA ASP A 127 5.64 -3.79 12.38
C ASP A 127 6.79 -4.66 11.82
N ASP A 128 7.10 -5.82 12.43
CA ASP A 128 8.19 -6.73 12.01
C ASP A 128 7.88 -7.62 10.78
N ASN A 129 6.73 -7.44 10.12
CA ASN A 129 6.37 -8.19 8.90
C ASN A 129 6.81 -7.47 7.60
N ASP A 130 7.92 -6.74 7.64
CA ASP A 130 8.40 -5.97 6.49
C ASP A 130 9.23 -6.85 5.53
N VAL A 131 8.56 -7.81 4.87
CA VAL A 131 9.16 -8.72 3.86
C VAL A 131 9.85 -7.93 2.73
N GLY A 132 9.38 -6.70 2.46
CA GLY A 132 10.04 -5.76 1.57
C GLY A 132 11.47 -5.40 1.99
N GLU A 133 11.76 -5.31 3.30
CA GLU A 133 13.09 -5.01 3.83
C GLU A 133 14.07 -6.17 3.57
N ALA A 134 13.62 -7.43 3.64
CA ALA A 134 14.46 -8.59 3.33
C ALA A 134 14.95 -8.57 1.87
N LEU A 135 14.07 -8.22 0.93
CA LEU A 135 14.43 -8.09 -0.48
C LEU A 135 15.33 -6.87 -0.74
N GLU A 136 15.14 -5.76 -0.02
CA GLU A 136 16.05 -4.61 -0.09
C GLU A 136 17.48 -5.00 0.29
N VAL A 137 17.64 -5.75 1.39
CA VAL A 137 18.95 -6.25 1.84
C VAL A 137 19.57 -7.19 0.82
N HIS A 138 18.80 -8.14 0.29
CA HIS A 138 19.27 -9.09 -0.72
C HIS A 138 19.76 -8.40 -2.00
N ASP A 139 19.00 -7.42 -2.50
CA ASP A 139 19.32 -6.68 -3.72
C ASP A 139 20.44 -5.62 -3.52
N GLY A 140 20.88 -5.38 -2.28
CA GLY A 140 21.80 -4.28 -1.96
C GLY A 140 21.17 -2.90 -2.16
N ALA A 141 19.85 -2.79 -2.04
CA ALA A 141 19.12 -1.54 -2.10
C ALA A 141 19.25 -0.73 -0.80
N SER A 142 19.12 0.59 -0.89
CA SER A 142 19.02 1.44 0.30
C SER A 142 17.74 1.13 1.08
N LYS A 143 17.83 1.11 2.42
CA LYS A 143 16.67 0.93 3.30
C LYS A 143 15.52 1.88 2.92
N GLY A 144 14.32 1.32 2.78
CA GLY A 144 13.10 2.04 2.41
C GLY A 144 12.91 2.24 0.90
N LYS A 145 13.79 1.75 0.03
CA LYS A 145 13.63 1.90 -1.43
C LYS A 145 12.34 1.24 -1.93
N TYR A 146 11.99 0.07 -1.40
CA TYR A 146 10.80 -0.70 -1.75
C TYR A 146 9.67 -0.39 -0.76
N THR A 147 9.93 -0.43 0.55
CA THR A 147 8.87 -0.25 1.56
C THR A 147 8.32 1.18 1.61
N ILE A 148 9.15 2.19 1.36
CA ILE A 148 8.73 3.61 1.34
C ILE A 148 8.67 4.15 -0.10
N GLY A 149 9.69 3.86 -0.90
CA GLY A 149 9.83 4.37 -2.26
C GLY A 149 8.77 3.81 -3.21
N LEU A 150 8.52 2.50 -3.17
CA LEU A 150 7.41 1.87 -3.88
C LEU A 150 6.14 1.80 -3.03
N GLY A 151 6.28 1.81 -1.70
CA GLY A 151 5.17 1.64 -0.76
C GLY A 151 4.70 0.19 -0.68
N GLN A 152 5.60 -0.78 -0.89
CA GLN A 152 5.30 -2.22 -0.94
C GLN A 152 5.82 -2.94 0.30
N GLU A 153 4.98 -3.76 0.92
CA GLU A 153 5.31 -4.47 2.17
C GLU A 153 5.66 -5.94 1.91
N CYS A 154 4.95 -6.59 0.99
CA CYS A 154 5.14 -7.99 0.64
C CYS A 154 4.87 -8.21 -0.86
N MET A 155 5.43 -9.28 -1.44
CA MET A 155 5.22 -9.67 -2.83
C MET A 155 4.90 -11.16 -2.91
N ALA A 156 3.72 -11.51 -3.42
CA ALA A 156 3.34 -12.90 -3.66
C ALA A 156 3.82 -13.33 -5.06
N PHE A 157 4.15 -14.61 -5.23
CA PHE A 157 4.59 -15.16 -6.49
C PHE A 157 4.12 -16.61 -6.63
N CYS A 158 3.90 -17.06 -7.86
CA CYS A 158 3.60 -18.46 -8.15
C CYS A 158 4.88 -19.30 -8.07
N THR A 159 4.74 -20.51 -7.53
CA THR A 159 5.77 -21.55 -7.68
C THR A 159 5.48 -22.41 -8.92
N GLU A 160 6.30 -23.41 -9.23
CA GLU A 160 6.07 -24.27 -10.41
C GLU A 160 4.76 -25.07 -10.38
N VAL A 161 4.08 -25.15 -9.22
CA VAL A 161 2.78 -25.81 -9.09
C VAL A 161 1.59 -24.87 -9.32
N GLU A 162 1.81 -23.56 -9.48
CA GLU A 162 0.73 -22.59 -9.75
C GLU A 162 0.94 -21.85 -11.06
N ASP A 163 -0.15 -21.62 -11.79
CA ASP A 163 -0.19 -20.75 -12.96
C ASP A 163 -1.54 -20.00 -13.03
N VAL A 164 -1.73 -19.15 -14.03
CA VAL A 164 -2.98 -18.39 -14.17
C VAL A 164 -4.22 -19.26 -14.39
N ILE A 165 -4.06 -20.50 -14.90
CA ILE A 165 -5.17 -21.44 -15.04
C ILE A 165 -5.51 -22.04 -13.68
N SER A 166 -4.53 -22.49 -12.90
CA SER A 166 -4.76 -23.08 -11.58
C SER A 166 -5.33 -22.05 -10.60
N MET A 167 -4.83 -20.81 -10.60
CA MET A 167 -5.41 -19.72 -9.83
C MET A 167 -6.87 -19.43 -10.24
N SER A 168 -7.16 -19.46 -11.54
CA SER A 168 -8.50 -19.21 -12.06
C SER A 168 -9.49 -20.34 -11.72
N LEU A 169 -9.09 -21.60 -11.90
CA LEU A 169 -9.88 -22.77 -11.47
C LEU A 169 -10.21 -22.69 -9.98
N THR A 170 -9.22 -22.29 -9.17
CA THR A 170 -9.36 -22.12 -7.72
C THR A 170 -10.39 -21.05 -7.37
N VAL A 171 -10.27 -19.83 -7.92
CA VAL A 171 -11.16 -18.73 -7.55
C VAL A 171 -12.59 -18.92 -8.08
N VAL A 172 -12.75 -19.50 -9.28
CA VAL A 172 -14.08 -19.83 -9.84
C VAL A 172 -14.77 -20.89 -8.99
N THR A 173 -14.08 -22.00 -8.71
CA THR A 173 -14.64 -23.08 -7.88
C THR A 173 -14.99 -22.56 -6.48
N SER A 174 -14.10 -21.78 -5.86
CA SER A 174 -14.34 -21.19 -4.54
C SER A 174 -15.55 -20.25 -4.52
N LEU A 175 -15.75 -19.45 -5.57
CA LEU A 175 -16.90 -18.56 -5.69
C LEU A 175 -18.20 -19.36 -5.80
N LEU A 176 -18.27 -20.33 -6.73
CA LEU A 176 -19.47 -21.15 -6.95
C LEU A 176 -19.85 -21.91 -5.69
N GLU A 177 -18.88 -22.55 -5.02
CA GLU A 177 -19.10 -23.31 -3.78
C GLU A 177 -19.59 -22.40 -2.63
N LYS A 178 -18.90 -21.29 -2.36
CA LYS A 178 -19.17 -20.45 -1.18
C LYS A 178 -20.42 -19.60 -1.31
N PHE A 179 -20.77 -19.16 -2.52
CA PHE A 179 -22.04 -18.47 -2.79
C PHE A 179 -23.16 -19.43 -3.18
N LYS A 180 -22.90 -20.74 -3.25
CA LYS A 180 -23.86 -21.79 -3.61
C LYS A 180 -24.53 -21.54 -4.96
N ILE A 181 -23.73 -21.17 -5.96
CA ILE A 181 -24.19 -20.91 -7.32
C ILE A 181 -24.16 -22.24 -8.09
N ASP A 182 -25.32 -22.64 -8.62
CA ASP A 182 -25.40 -23.76 -9.56
C ASP A 182 -24.61 -23.40 -10.83
N PRO A 183 -23.59 -24.18 -11.23
CA PRO A 183 -22.83 -23.94 -12.45
C PRO A 183 -23.69 -23.80 -13.72
N LYS A 184 -24.91 -24.37 -13.73
CA LYS A 184 -25.89 -24.20 -14.82
C LYS A 184 -26.45 -22.79 -14.94
N GLN A 185 -26.34 -21.98 -13.90
CA GLN A 185 -26.79 -20.59 -13.86
C GLN A 185 -25.74 -19.61 -14.42
N ILE A 186 -24.63 -20.08 -14.99
CA ILE A 186 -23.67 -19.23 -15.70
C ILE A 186 -23.98 -19.28 -17.20
N GLY A 187 -24.26 -18.12 -17.80
CA GLY A 187 -24.54 -17.97 -19.23
C GLY A 187 -23.42 -17.27 -20.01
N ARG A 188 -22.53 -16.55 -19.30
CA ARG A 188 -21.32 -15.96 -19.87
C ARG A 188 -20.15 -16.10 -18.92
N LEU A 189 -18.99 -16.48 -19.43
CA LEU A 189 -17.72 -16.55 -18.71
C LEU A 189 -16.64 -15.89 -19.57
N GLU A 190 -16.00 -14.85 -19.04
CA GLU A 190 -14.96 -14.10 -19.75
C GLU A 190 -13.74 -13.88 -18.86
N VAL A 191 -12.54 -14.00 -19.44
CA VAL A 191 -11.27 -13.87 -18.71
C VAL A 191 -10.51 -12.63 -19.17
N GLY A 192 -10.09 -11.79 -18.24
CA GLY A 192 -9.09 -10.76 -18.47
C GLY A 192 -7.72 -11.24 -18.01
N SER A 193 -6.75 -11.25 -18.91
CA SER A 193 -5.36 -11.59 -18.58
C SER A 193 -4.39 -11.00 -19.61
N GLU A 194 -3.16 -10.76 -19.18
CA GLU A 194 -2.00 -10.49 -20.04
C GLU A 194 -0.87 -11.54 -19.89
N THR A 195 -1.10 -12.59 -19.09
CA THR A 195 -0.23 -13.77 -19.00
C THR A 195 -0.65 -14.81 -20.04
N VAL A 196 0.06 -14.83 -21.17
CA VAL A 196 -0.26 -15.71 -22.31
C VAL A 196 0.43 -17.06 -22.13
N ILE A 197 -0.35 -18.11 -21.88
CA ILE A 197 0.14 -19.51 -21.86
C ILE A 197 0.02 -20.18 -23.24
N ASP A 198 -0.99 -19.82 -24.01
CA ASP A 198 -1.21 -20.30 -25.38
C ASP A 198 -1.67 -19.13 -26.25
N LYS A 199 -1.20 -19.07 -27.50
CA LYS A 199 -1.47 -17.93 -28.42
C LYS A 199 -2.84 -18.00 -29.09
N SER A 200 -3.55 -19.13 -28.97
CA SER A 200 -4.84 -19.37 -29.61
C SER A 200 -5.88 -19.93 -28.63
N LYS A 201 -5.51 -20.86 -27.75
CA LYS A 201 -6.41 -21.46 -26.77
C LYS A 201 -6.56 -20.53 -25.56
N SER A 202 -7.76 -20.03 -25.36
CA SER A 202 -8.08 -19.14 -24.25
C SER A 202 -8.09 -19.83 -22.89
N ILE A 203 -7.74 -19.10 -21.83
CA ILE A 203 -7.90 -19.49 -20.43
C ILE A 203 -9.37 -19.85 -20.17
N LYS A 204 -10.33 -19.10 -20.74
CA LYS A 204 -11.76 -19.41 -20.68
C LYS A 204 -12.07 -20.87 -21.02
N THR A 205 -11.44 -21.43 -22.06
CA THR A 205 -11.68 -22.83 -22.45
C THR A 205 -11.04 -23.84 -21.49
N PHE A 206 -10.01 -23.48 -20.73
CA PHE A 206 -9.55 -24.32 -19.61
C PHE A 206 -10.56 -24.32 -18.47
N LEU A 207 -11.21 -23.18 -18.18
CA LEU A 207 -12.21 -23.07 -17.12
C LEU A 207 -13.51 -23.80 -17.39
N MET A 208 -13.79 -24.15 -18.65
CA MET A 208 -14.95 -24.98 -18.99
C MET A 208 -14.95 -26.34 -18.27
N GLN A 209 -13.79 -26.85 -17.85
CA GLN A 209 -13.66 -28.06 -17.01
C GLN A 209 -14.50 -27.99 -15.72
N VAL A 210 -14.70 -26.80 -15.15
CA VAL A 210 -15.55 -26.61 -13.95
C VAL A 210 -17.03 -26.85 -14.26
N PHE A 211 -17.44 -26.71 -15.51
CA PHE A 211 -18.84 -26.80 -15.94
C PHE A 211 -19.18 -28.12 -16.62
N GLU A 212 -18.17 -28.93 -16.99
CA GLU A 212 -18.33 -30.20 -17.71
C GLU A 212 -19.25 -31.19 -16.97
N GLU A 213 -19.05 -31.39 -15.66
CA GLU A 213 -19.89 -32.30 -14.86
C GLU A 213 -21.37 -31.88 -14.82
N SER A 214 -21.64 -30.57 -14.88
CA SER A 214 -23.00 -30.04 -14.90
C SER A 214 -23.67 -30.18 -16.27
N GLY A 215 -22.90 -30.44 -17.32
CA GLY A 215 -23.35 -30.43 -18.71
C GLY A 215 -23.61 -29.02 -19.28
N ASN A 216 -23.27 -27.95 -18.56
CA ASN A 216 -23.46 -26.58 -19.03
C ASN A 216 -22.33 -26.15 -19.97
N THR A 217 -22.56 -26.30 -21.27
CA THR A 217 -21.57 -25.93 -22.31
C THR A 217 -21.95 -24.68 -23.10
N ASP A 218 -23.21 -24.27 -23.04
CA ASP A 218 -23.72 -23.05 -23.69
C ASP A 218 -23.42 -21.83 -22.81
N ILE A 219 -22.15 -21.40 -22.83
CA ILE A 219 -21.62 -20.28 -22.06
C ILE A 219 -20.82 -19.37 -22.99
N GLU A 220 -21.30 -18.16 -23.23
CA GLU A 220 -20.62 -17.14 -24.03
C GLU A 220 -19.30 -16.65 -23.39
N GLY A 221 -18.52 -15.88 -24.15
CA GLY A 221 -17.28 -15.24 -23.68
C GLY A 221 -16.01 -16.02 -24.01
N VAL A 222 -14.89 -15.28 -24.04
CA VAL A 222 -13.53 -15.75 -24.35
C VAL A 222 -12.52 -14.97 -23.48
N ASP A 223 -11.28 -14.79 -23.92
CA ASP A 223 -10.32 -13.95 -23.23
C ASP A 223 -10.31 -12.54 -23.84
N SER A 224 -10.13 -11.52 -23.00
CA SER A 224 -9.97 -10.11 -23.34
C SER A 224 -8.62 -9.60 -22.86
N THR A 225 -7.81 -9.04 -23.76
CA THR A 225 -6.43 -8.65 -23.47
C THR A 225 -6.08 -7.25 -23.95
N ASN A 226 -5.61 -6.41 -23.02
CA ASN A 226 -4.71 -5.29 -23.27
C ASN A 226 -4.00 -4.96 -21.95
N ALA A 227 -2.82 -5.54 -21.72
CA ALA A 227 -2.09 -5.39 -20.46
C ALA A 227 -3.02 -5.55 -19.24
N CYS A 228 -2.83 -4.72 -18.20
CA CYS A 228 -3.63 -4.73 -16.97
C CYS A 228 -5.10 -4.29 -17.14
N TYR A 229 -5.56 -3.94 -18.36
CA TYR A 229 -6.94 -3.52 -18.61
C TYR A 229 -7.91 -4.67 -18.94
N GLY A 230 -7.39 -5.85 -19.31
CA GLY A 230 -8.19 -6.98 -19.80
C GLY A 230 -9.37 -7.36 -18.89
N GLY A 231 -9.17 -7.33 -17.56
CA GLY A 231 -10.22 -7.60 -16.58
C GLY A 231 -11.38 -6.61 -16.64
N THR A 232 -11.10 -5.33 -16.88
CA THR A 232 -12.11 -4.29 -17.03
C THR A 232 -12.85 -4.37 -18.36
N ALA A 233 -12.17 -4.78 -19.42
CA ALA A 233 -12.83 -5.09 -20.69
C ALA A 233 -13.83 -6.24 -20.51
N ALA A 234 -13.41 -7.36 -19.91
CA ALA A 234 -14.27 -8.51 -19.62
C ALA A 234 -15.45 -8.14 -18.70
N LEU A 235 -15.20 -7.30 -17.69
CA LEU A 235 -16.24 -6.77 -16.81
C LEU A 235 -17.30 -5.97 -17.58
N PHE A 236 -16.89 -5.02 -18.41
CA PHE A 236 -17.84 -4.25 -19.22
C PHE A 236 -18.58 -5.12 -20.22
N ASN A 237 -17.92 -6.10 -20.84
CA ASN A 237 -18.56 -7.02 -21.77
C ASN A 237 -19.65 -7.85 -21.08
N CYS A 238 -19.40 -8.36 -19.87
CA CYS A 238 -20.40 -9.08 -19.09
C CYS A 238 -21.58 -8.20 -18.65
N VAL A 239 -21.34 -6.97 -18.20
CA VAL A 239 -22.42 -6.03 -17.84
C VAL A 239 -23.27 -5.70 -19.07
N ASN A 240 -22.63 -5.36 -20.19
CA ASN A 240 -23.33 -5.07 -21.44
C ASN A 240 -24.12 -6.29 -21.92
N TRP A 241 -23.60 -7.51 -21.75
CA TRP A 241 -24.31 -8.74 -22.08
C TRP A 241 -25.56 -8.93 -21.21
N VAL A 242 -25.48 -8.73 -19.88
CA VAL A 242 -26.65 -8.77 -18.98
C VAL A 242 -27.70 -7.72 -19.37
N GLU A 243 -27.28 -6.53 -19.82
CA GLU A 243 -28.18 -5.47 -20.26
C GLU A 243 -28.69 -5.65 -21.72
N SER A 244 -28.21 -6.66 -22.45
CA SER A 244 -28.51 -6.84 -23.87
C SER A 244 -29.75 -7.69 -24.12
N THR A 245 -30.23 -7.67 -25.37
CA THR A 245 -31.33 -8.54 -25.82
C THR A 245 -30.91 -10.01 -25.97
N SER A 246 -29.62 -10.34 -25.93
CA SER A 246 -29.15 -11.73 -25.93
C SER A 246 -29.00 -12.31 -24.52
N TRP A 247 -29.29 -11.53 -23.48
CA TRP A 247 -29.29 -12.05 -22.11
C TRP A 247 -30.37 -13.12 -21.95
N ASP A 248 -29.99 -14.24 -21.36
CA ASP A 248 -30.83 -15.43 -21.19
C ASP A 248 -31.31 -15.62 -19.75
N GLY A 249 -31.11 -14.62 -18.89
CA GLY A 249 -31.47 -14.66 -17.48
C GLY A 249 -30.41 -15.27 -16.55
N ARG A 250 -29.32 -15.83 -17.08
CA ARG A 250 -28.22 -16.42 -16.29
C ARG A 250 -27.19 -15.37 -15.88
N TYR A 251 -26.33 -15.71 -14.93
CA TYR A 251 -25.24 -14.84 -14.48
C TYR A 251 -24.11 -14.76 -15.50
N GLY A 252 -23.46 -13.59 -15.54
CA GLY A 252 -22.12 -13.45 -16.10
C GLY A 252 -21.06 -13.76 -15.05
N LEU A 253 -19.93 -14.30 -15.45
CA LEU A 253 -18.78 -14.58 -14.59
C LEU A 253 -17.53 -13.99 -15.24
N VAL A 254 -16.85 -13.10 -14.53
CA VAL A 254 -15.60 -12.46 -14.99
C VAL A 254 -14.47 -13.00 -14.15
N VAL A 255 -13.36 -13.36 -14.80
CA VAL A 255 -12.12 -13.77 -14.11
C VAL A 255 -10.99 -12.84 -14.53
N CYS A 256 -10.34 -12.18 -13.58
CA CYS A 256 -9.11 -11.43 -13.80
C CYS A 256 -7.96 -12.26 -13.22
N THR A 257 -6.96 -12.63 -14.02
CA THR A 257 -5.87 -13.51 -13.54
C THR A 257 -4.56 -13.13 -14.19
N ASP A 258 -3.51 -13.00 -13.38
CA ASP A 258 -2.16 -12.76 -13.88
C ASP A 258 -1.09 -13.20 -12.88
N SER A 259 0.08 -13.53 -13.43
CA SER A 259 1.35 -13.62 -12.72
C SER A 259 2.28 -12.55 -13.28
N ALA A 260 2.56 -11.52 -12.48
CA ALA A 260 3.43 -10.40 -12.84
C ALA A 260 4.87 -10.70 -12.44
N VAL A 261 5.66 -11.13 -13.41
CA VAL A 261 7.08 -11.48 -13.24
C VAL A 261 7.95 -10.57 -14.10
N TYR A 262 9.10 -10.18 -13.55
CA TYR A 262 10.07 -9.30 -14.21
C TYR A 262 11.47 -9.89 -14.14
N ALA A 263 12.29 -9.56 -15.14
CA ALA A 263 13.70 -9.86 -15.16
C ALA A 263 14.43 -9.23 -13.96
N GLU A 264 15.68 -9.63 -13.75
CA GLU A 264 16.57 -8.98 -12.79
C GLU A 264 16.66 -7.47 -13.03
N GLY A 265 16.58 -6.70 -11.94
CA GLY A 265 16.66 -5.25 -11.98
C GLY A 265 15.51 -4.56 -11.24
N PRO A 266 15.36 -3.25 -11.44
CA PRO A 266 14.54 -2.39 -10.57
C PRO A 266 13.03 -2.63 -10.65
N ALA A 267 12.56 -3.41 -11.64
CA ALA A 267 11.13 -3.74 -11.78
C ALA A 267 10.74 -5.02 -11.00
N ARG A 268 11.69 -5.91 -10.67
CA ARG A 268 11.43 -7.16 -9.94
C ARG A 268 10.63 -6.95 -8.64
N PRO A 269 10.91 -5.96 -7.79
CA PRO A 269 10.16 -5.73 -6.55
C PRO A 269 8.71 -5.24 -6.74
N THR A 270 8.27 -5.06 -7.99
CA THR A 270 6.89 -4.68 -8.34
C THR A 270 6.09 -5.84 -8.92
N GLY A 271 6.58 -7.07 -8.83
CA GLY A 271 5.84 -8.28 -9.20
C GLY A 271 4.66 -8.57 -8.27
N GLY A 272 3.97 -9.67 -8.54
CA GLY A 272 2.79 -10.10 -7.78
C GLY A 272 2.01 -11.17 -8.54
N ALA A 273 1.13 -11.92 -7.88
CA ALA A 273 0.27 -12.89 -8.56
C ALA A 273 -1.07 -13.03 -7.84
N ALA A 274 -2.17 -13.02 -8.59
CA ALA A 274 -3.50 -13.31 -8.07
C ALA A 274 -4.51 -13.63 -9.18
N ALA A 275 -5.64 -14.20 -8.77
CA ALA A 275 -6.86 -14.23 -9.57
C ALA A 275 -8.05 -13.73 -8.75
N ILE A 276 -8.99 -13.05 -9.41
CA ILE A 276 -10.27 -12.59 -8.86
C ILE A 276 -11.39 -13.05 -9.78
N ALA A 277 -12.44 -13.65 -9.20
CA ALA A 277 -13.69 -13.93 -9.90
C ALA A 277 -14.78 -12.96 -9.43
N ILE A 278 -15.58 -12.45 -10.38
CA ILE A 278 -16.67 -11.51 -10.14
C ILE A 278 -17.93 -12.06 -10.80
N LEU A 279 -18.96 -12.34 -10.00
CA LEU A 279 -20.28 -12.72 -10.52
C LEU A 279 -21.07 -11.46 -10.86
N ILE A 280 -21.68 -11.43 -12.04
CA ILE A 280 -22.40 -10.29 -12.62
C ILE A 280 -23.86 -10.69 -12.83
N GLY A 281 -24.77 -9.86 -12.33
CA GLY A 281 -26.21 -10.05 -12.47
C GLY A 281 -27.00 -8.79 -12.11
N PRO A 282 -28.33 -8.82 -12.31
CA PRO A 282 -29.22 -7.74 -11.88
C PRO A 282 -29.27 -7.64 -10.34
N ASP A 283 -29.83 -6.53 -9.84
CA ASP A 283 -30.08 -6.29 -8.41
C ASP A 283 -28.81 -6.41 -7.52
N ALA A 284 -27.65 -6.11 -8.10
CA ALA A 284 -26.37 -6.26 -7.43
C ALA A 284 -26.19 -5.27 -6.26
N PRO A 285 -25.50 -5.68 -5.17
CA PRO A 285 -25.10 -4.75 -4.11
C PRO A 285 -24.08 -3.69 -4.57
N ILE A 286 -23.42 -3.95 -5.70
CA ILE A 286 -22.38 -3.10 -6.29
C ILE A 286 -22.87 -2.78 -7.71
N ALA A 287 -23.64 -1.71 -7.85
CA ALA A 287 -24.29 -1.36 -9.10
C ALA A 287 -23.40 -0.40 -9.90
N PHE A 288 -23.27 -0.64 -11.21
CA PHE A 288 -22.64 0.32 -12.11
C PHE A 288 -23.46 1.60 -12.21
N GLU A 289 -22.81 2.75 -12.13
CA GLU A 289 -23.43 4.00 -12.58
C GLU A 289 -23.16 4.13 -14.09
N SER A 290 -23.93 3.39 -14.91
CA SER A 290 -23.59 3.04 -16.30
C SER A 290 -23.18 4.21 -17.21
N LYS A 291 -23.66 5.43 -16.92
CA LYS A 291 -23.35 6.64 -17.71
C LYS A 291 -22.12 7.41 -17.20
N PHE A 292 -21.69 7.19 -15.95
CA PHE A 292 -20.52 7.82 -15.36
C PHE A 292 -19.27 6.98 -15.66
N ARG A 293 -18.74 7.17 -16.87
CA ARG A 293 -17.49 6.55 -17.32
C ARG A 293 -16.73 7.42 -18.31
N GLY A 294 -15.42 7.58 -18.16
CA GLY A 294 -14.54 8.26 -19.11
C GLY A 294 -13.41 7.33 -19.54
N SER A 295 -13.26 7.09 -20.83
CA SER A 295 -12.21 6.23 -21.38
C SER A 295 -11.19 7.03 -22.16
N TYR A 296 -9.96 6.53 -22.23
CA TYR A 296 -8.87 7.05 -23.04
C TYR A 296 -8.04 5.88 -23.57
N MET A 297 -7.79 5.86 -24.87
CA MET A 297 -6.98 4.84 -25.54
C MET A 297 -6.07 5.55 -26.53
N SER A 298 -4.81 5.12 -26.59
CA SER A 298 -3.81 5.70 -27.49
C SER A 298 -2.79 4.64 -27.86
N HIS A 299 -2.11 4.79 -28.98
CA HIS A 299 -0.94 3.99 -29.27
C HIS A 299 0.26 4.51 -28.47
N ALA A 300 0.91 3.64 -27.69
CA ALA A 300 2.11 3.93 -26.89
C ALA A 300 2.98 2.67 -26.73
N TYR A 301 4.27 2.85 -26.51
CA TYR A 301 5.25 1.79 -26.22
C TYR A 301 5.83 1.96 -24.81
N ASP A 302 4.97 2.20 -23.83
CA ASP A 302 5.37 2.43 -22.44
C ASP A 302 5.72 1.14 -21.69
N PHE A 303 4.95 0.08 -21.95
CA PHE A 303 5.21 -1.29 -21.50
C PHE A 303 4.53 -2.25 -22.47
N TYR A 304 5.27 -3.26 -22.93
CA TYR A 304 4.77 -4.24 -23.90
C TYR A 304 5.62 -5.53 -23.88
N LYS A 305 5.07 -6.64 -24.37
CA LYS A 305 5.73 -7.96 -24.41
C LYS A 305 6.00 -8.40 -25.86
N PRO A 306 7.02 -7.85 -26.54
CA PRO A 306 7.30 -8.17 -27.94
C PRO A 306 8.01 -9.53 -28.12
N ASN A 307 8.72 -10.01 -27.09
CA ASN A 307 9.43 -11.28 -27.13
C ASN A 307 8.51 -12.43 -26.70
N LEU A 308 7.93 -13.14 -27.66
CA LEU A 308 6.99 -14.24 -27.40
C LEU A 308 7.59 -15.43 -26.65
N ALA A 309 8.92 -15.55 -26.58
CA ALA A 309 9.61 -16.64 -25.89
C ALA A 309 9.96 -16.31 -24.44
N SER A 310 9.73 -15.08 -23.98
CA SER A 310 10.03 -14.63 -22.62
C SER A 310 8.76 -14.14 -21.93
N GLU A 311 8.65 -14.38 -20.63
CA GLU A 311 7.58 -13.82 -19.80
C GLU A 311 7.79 -12.32 -19.52
N TYR A 312 9.04 -11.86 -19.64
CA TYR A 312 9.43 -10.52 -19.23
C TYR A 312 9.03 -9.44 -20.24
N PRO A 313 8.48 -8.32 -19.77
CA PRO A 313 8.14 -7.18 -20.62
C PRO A 313 9.34 -6.32 -20.98
N VAL A 314 9.23 -5.58 -22.08
CA VAL A 314 10.01 -4.37 -22.34
C VAL A 314 9.30 -3.20 -21.69
N VAL A 315 10.02 -2.43 -20.86
CA VAL A 315 9.44 -1.36 -20.05
C VAL A 315 10.26 -0.08 -20.18
N ASP A 316 9.62 1.02 -20.58
CA ASP A 316 10.14 2.37 -20.37
C ASP A 316 9.45 2.96 -19.13
N GLY A 317 10.11 2.83 -17.98
CA GLY A 317 9.53 3.23 -16.69
C GLY A 317 9.23 4.73 -16.56
N LYS A 318 9.93 5.60 -17.31
CA LYS A 318 9.61 7.03 -17.33
C LYS A 318 8.36 7.26 -18.16
N LEU A 319 8.33 6.70 -19.38
CA LEU A 319 7.18 6.84 -20.27
C LEU A 319 5.92 6.23 -19.66
N SER A 320 6.01 5.09 -18.97
CA SER A 320 4.87 4.43 -18.31
C SER A 320 4.20 5.30 -17.26
N GLN A 321 4.96 6.03 -16.43
CA GLN A 321 4.38 6.99 -15.49
C GLN A 321 3.69 8.15 -16.21
N THR A 322 4.30 8.70 -17.27
CA THR A 322 3.70 9.78 -18.06
C THR A 322 2.40 9.31 -18.75
N CYS A 323 2.41 8.14 -19.38
CA CYS A 323 1.27 7.54 -20.03
C CYS A 323 0.11 7.26 -19.05
N TYR A 324 0.43 6.73 -17.87
CA TYR A 324 -0.56 6.50 -16.81
C TYR A 324 -1.25 7.80 -16.38
N LEU A 325 -0.49 8.85 -16.07
CA LEU A 325 -1.06 10.13 -15.59
C LEU A 325 -1.82 10.87 -16.70
N MET A 326 -1.33 10.81 -17.94
CA MET A 326 -2.04 11.36 -19.10
C MET A 326 -3.39 10.67 -19.33
N ALA A 327 -3.42 9.33 -19.19
CA ALA A 327 -4.65 8.56 -19.29
C ALA A 327 -5.61 8.87 -18.14
N LEU A 328 -5.09 9.05 -16.93
CA LEU A 328 -5.88 9.43 -15.75
C LEU A 328 -6.53 10.80 -15.94
N ASP A 329 -5.77 11.82 -16.34
CA ASP A 329 -6.29 13.17 -16.62
C ASP A 329 -7.42 13.12 -17.66
N SER A 330 -7.19 12.39 -18.77
CA SER A 330 -8.15 12.29 -19.87
C SER A 330 -9.42 11.54 -19.47
N CYS A 331 -9.29 10.42 -18.76
CA CYS A 331 -10.42 9.66 -18.25
C CYS A 331 -11.23 10.47 -17.22
N TYR A 332 -10.54 11.17 -16.32
CA TYR A 332 -11.18 12.03 -15.32
C TYR A 332 -11.94 13.17 -15.97
N LYS A 333 -11.33 13.87 -16.95
CA LYS A 333 -12.00 14.89 -17.74
C LYS A 333 -13.29 14.39 -18.39
N HIS A 334 -13.22 13.27 -19.13
CA HIS A 334 -14.41 12.69 -19.78
C HIS A 334 -15.48 12.24 -18.78
N PHE A 335 -15.08 11.76 -17.60
CA PHE A 335 -16.00 11.42 -16.52
C PHE A 335 -16.71 12.67 -15.99
N CYS A 336 -15.96 13.73 -15.68
CA CYS A 336 -16.48 15.01 -15.22
C CYS A 336 -17.46 15.63 -16.22
N GLU A 337 -17.14 15.64 -17.52
CA GLU A 337 -18.02 16.15 -18.58
C GLU A 337 -19.37 15.41 -18.63
N LYS A 338 -19.34 14.07 -18.48
CA LYS A 338 -20.56 13.26 -18.45
C LYS A 338 -21.36 13.47 -17.18
N PHE A 339 -20.68 13.59 -16.04
CA PHE A 339 -21.31 13.90 -14.77
C PHE A 339 -22.02 15.25 -14.81
N GLU A 340 -21.32 16.30 -15.26
CA GLU A 340 -21.85 17.65 -15.41
C GLU A 340 -23.08 17.70 -16.30
N LYS A 341 -23.04 16.98 -17.42
CA LYS A 341 -24.18 16.91 -18.35
C LYS A 341 -25.42 16.25 -17.72
N LEU A 342 -25.24 15.29 -16.83
CA LEU A 342 -26.34 14.49 -16.27
C LEU A 342 -26.86 15.05 -14.96
N GLU A 343 -25.99 15.58 -14.11
CA GLU A 343 -26.32 16.08 -12.76
C GLU A 343 -26.46 17.62 -12.71
N GLY A 344 -26.08 18.32 -13.78
CA GLY A 344 -26.22 19.78 -13.87
C GLY A 344 -25.25 20.56 -12.97
N ARG A 345 -24.20 19.91 -12.46
CA ARG A 345 -23.19 20.51 -11.58
C ARG A 345 -21.80 19.90 -11.81
N PRO A 346 -20.70 20.65 -11.55
CA PRO A 346 -19.34 20.12 -11.65
C PRO A 346 -19.11 18.91 -10.74
N PHE A 347 -18.40 17.92 -11.26
CA PHE A 347 -17.83 16.82 -10.46
C PHE A 347 -16.51 17.27 -9.82
N SER A 348 -16.23 16.77 -8.63
CA SER A 348 -14.92 16.86 -7.98
C SER A 348 -14.65 15.62 -7.12
N ILE A 349 -13.46 15.51 -6.54
CA ILE A 349 -13.12 14.40 -5.65
C ILE A 349 -14.01 14.33 -4.39
N SER A 350 -14.72 15.40 -4.03
CA SER A 350 -15.68 15.38 -2.90
C SER A 350 -16.95 14.59 -3.22
N ASP A 351 -17.27 14.40 -4.51
CA ASP A 351 -18.50 13.75 -4.99
C ASP A 351 -18.44 12.22 -5.01
N SER A 352 -17.29 11.66 -4.63
CA SER A 352 -17.11 10.24 -4.39
C SER A 352 -16.59 10.00 -2.98
N ASP A 353 -17.10 8.96 -2.33
CA ASP A 353 -16.65 8.57 -1.01
C ASP A 353 -15.29 7.89 -1.07
N TYR A 354 -15.05 7.09 -2.12
CA TYR A 354 -13.79 6.36 -2.31
C TYR A 354 -13.29 6.43 -3.76
N PHE A 355 -11.97 6.32 -3.92
CA PHE A 355 -11.29 6.17 -5.20
C PHE A 355 -10.37 4.95 -5.17
N VAL A 356 -10.54 4.06 -6.13
CA VAL A 356 -9.76 2.83 -6.27
C VAL A 356 -9.03 2.87 -7.60
N PHE A 357 -7.74 2.53 -7.59
CA PHE A 357 -6.89 2.61 -8.76
C PHE A 357 -6.29 1.25 -9.09
N HIS A 358 -5.98 1.02 -10.37
CA HIS A 358 -4.97 0.04 -10.74
C HIS A 358 -3.68 0.36 -9.96
N SER A 359 -3.19 -0.63 -9.21
CA SER A 359 -2.18 -0.47 -8.17
C SER A 359 -0.95 -1.33 -8.48
N PRO A 360 -0.10 -0.93 -9.45
CA PRO A 360 1.14 -1.66 -9.73
C PRO A 360 2.13 -1.52 -8.57
N TYR A 361 2.14 -0.36 -7.92
CA TYR A 361 2.77 -0.14 -6.62
C TYR A 361 2.12 1.04 -5.92
N ASN A 362 2.16 1.05 -4.58
CA ASN A 362 1.36 1.99 -3.79
C ASN A 362 1.76 3.45 -3.97
N LYS A 363 3.04 3.74 -4.21
CA LYS A 363 3.49 5.12 -4.48
C LYS A 363 2.78 5.70 -5.70
N LEU A 364 2.54 4.92 -6.77
CA LEU A 364 1.81 5.43 -7.93
C LEU A 364 0.37 5.77 -7.56
N VAL A 365 -0.29 4.98 -6.72
CA VAL A 365 -1.66 5.25 -6.23
C VAL A 365 -1.74 6.59 -5.49
N GLN A 366 -0.75 6.88 -4.62
CA GLN A 366 -0.63 8.18 -3.95
C GLN A 366 -0.51 9.33 -4.95
N LYS A 367 0.35 9.17 -5.96
CA LYS A 367 0.52 10.16 -7.05
C LYS A 367 -0.77 10.36 -7.85
N SER A 368 -1.48 9.27 -8.18
CA SER A 368 -2.72 9.29 -8.95
C SER A 368 -3.81 10.10 -8.26
N PHE A 369 -4.03 9.87 -6.98
CA PHE A 369 -5.05 10.62 -6.24
C PHE A 369 -4.66 12.10 -6.08
N GLY A 370 -3.39 12.39 -5.78
CA GLY A 370 -2.89 13.77 -5.79
C GLY A 370 -3.07 14.45 -7.15
N ARG A 371 -2.91 13.72 -8.26
CA ARG A 371 -3.15 14.22 -9.61
C ARG A 371 -4.63 14.53 -9.87
N LEU A 372 -5.57 13.75 -9.34
CA LEU A 372 -6.99 14.09 -9.42
C LEU A 372 -7.31 15.41 -8.70
N TYR A 373 -6.72 15.61 -7.52
CA TYR A 373 -6.91 16.87 -6.78
C TYR A 373 -6.32 18.08 -7.52
N PHE A 374 -5.18 17.89 -8.20
CA PHE A 374 -4.62 18.90 -9.09
C PHE A 374 -5.54 19.21 -10.29
N ASN A 375 -6.20 18.20 -10.88
CA ASN A 375 -7.18 18.43 -11.95
C ASN A 375 -8.38 19.25 -11.44
N ASP A 376 -8.85 19.01 -10.22
CA ASP A 376 -9.90 19.82 -9.60
C ASP A 376 -9.46 21.26 -9.37
N PHE A 377 -8.20 21.46 -8.98
CA PHE A 377 -7.59 22.79 -8.84
C PHE A 377 -7.56 23.52 -10.19
N LEU A 378 -7.11 22.87 -11.26
CA LEU A 378 -7.08 23.44 -12.62
C LEU A 378 -8.49 23.75 -13.15
N ARG A 379 -9.50 22.98 -12.74
CA ARG A 379 -10.92 23.20 -13.04
C ARG A 379 -11.58 24.24 -12.14
N ASN A 380 -10.83 24.89 -11.25
CA ASN A 380 -11.31 25.86 -10.27
C ASN A 380 -12.43 25.32 -9.36
N SER A 381 -12.40 24.04 -9.02
CA SER A 381 -13.39 23.41 -8.13
C SER A 381 -13.42 24.11 -6.76
N SER A 382 -14.62 24.45 -6.27
CA SER A 382 -14.81 25.07 -4.95
C SER A 382 -14.43 24.17 -3.78
N PHE A 383 -14.20 22.87 -4.03
CA PHE A 383 -13.80 21.90 -3.01
C PHE A 383 -12.29 21.85 -2.78
N VAL A 384 -11.48 22.52 -3.62
CA VAL A 384 -10.06 22.68 -3.35
C VAL A 384 -9.90 23.81 -2.33
N ASP A 385 -9.46 23.45 -1.13
CA ASP A 385 -9.27 24.37 -0.01
C ASP A 385 -8.17 25.42 -0.29
N GLU A 386 -8.19 26.52 0.48
CA GLU A 386 -7.27 27.65 0.27
C GLU A 386 -5.79 27.25 0.44
N ALA A 387 -5.47 26.41 1.43
CA ALA A 387 -4.10 25.97 1.68
C ALA A 387 -3.56 25.10 0.52
N ALA A 388 -4.40 24.22 -0.02
CA ALA A 388 -4.11 23.44 -1.22
C ALA A 388 -3.95 24.34 -2.44
N ARG A 389 -4.80 25.36 -2.62
CA ARG A 389 -4.65 26.34 -3.71
C ARG A 389 -3.34 27.08 -3.64
N GLU A 390 -2.95 27.60 -2.48
CA GLU A 390 -1.66 28.25 -2.27
C GLU A 390 -0.49 27.32 -2.61
N THR A 391 -0.59 26.05 -2.20
CA THR A 391 0.42 25.02 -2.47
C THR A 391 0.55 24.71 -3.98
N LEU A 392 -0.56 24.74 -4.73
CA LEU A 392 -0.63 24.32 -6.13
C LEU A 392 -0.51 25.46 -7.15
N GLU A 393 -0.79 26.71 -6.76
CA GLU A 393 -0.75 27.89 -7.64
C GLU A 393 0.58 28.06 -8.39
N PRO A 394 1.78 27.80 -7.80
CA PRO A 394 3.05 27.88 -8.52
C PRO A 394 3.15 26.98 -9.76
N PHE A 395 2.33 25.93 -9.85
CA PHE A 395 2.39 24.92 -10.90
C PHE A 395 1.28 25.06 -11.96
N LYS A 396 0.38 26.03 -11.80
CA LYS A 396 -0.80 26.23 -12.66
C LYS A 396 -0.45 26.50 -14.12
N SER A 397 0.69 27.13 -14.38
CA SER A 397 1.15 27.49 -15.72
C SER A 397 1.92 26.38 -16.43
N LEU A 398 2.21 25.25 -15.76
CA LEU A 398 2.88 24.13 -16.39
C LEU A 398 2.01 23.54 -17.50
N SER A 399 2.61 23.27 -18.66
CA SER A 399 1.97 22.48 -19.70
C SER A 399 1.74 21.04 -19.24
N GLY A 400 0.93 20.29 -20.00
CA GLY A 400 0.67 18.87 -19.71
C GLY A 400 1.97 18.07 -19.55
N GLU A 401 2.86 18.13 -20.56
CA GLU A 401 4.14 17.40 -20.55
C GLU A 401 5.06 17.80 -19.40
N GLU A 402 5.20 19.09 -19.13
CA GLU A 402 6.01 19.60 -18.01
C GLU A 402 5.45 19.11 -16.67
N SER A 403 4.12 19.13 -16.52
CA SER A 403 3.45 18.70 -15.29
C SER A 403 3.64 17.22 -15.00
N TYR A 404 3.74 16.35 -16.02
CA TYR A 404 3.98 14.91 -15.83
C TYR A 404 5.41 14.59 -15.40
N GLN A 405 6.36 15.51 -15.64
CA GLN A 405 7.78 15.32 -15.33
C GLN A 405 8.24 16.06 -14.08
N SER A 406 7.44 17.00 -13.56
CA SER A 406 7.79 17.80 -12.37
C SER A 406 7.65 17.00 -11.08
N ARG A 407 8.80 16.76 -10.41
CA ARG A 407 8.84 16.13 -9.08
C ARG A 407 8.35 17.07 -7.98
N GLU A 408 8.48 18.37 -8.19
CA GLU A 408 8.02 19.42 -7.29
C GLU A 408 6.49 19.42 -7.25
N LEU A 409 5.84 19.35 -8.41
CA LEU A 409 4.39 19.21 -8.51
C LEU A 409 3.92 17.89 -7.89
N GLU A 410 4.63 16.78 -8.11
CA GLU A 410 4.29 15.50 -7.47
C GLU A 410 4.25 15.61 -5.94
N LYS A 411 5.29 16.20 -5.34
CA LYS A 411 5.36 16.41 -3.88
C LYS A 411 4.26 17.35 -3.39
N ALA A 412 4.02 18.44 -4.11
CA ALA A 412 2.96 19.40 -3.78
C ALA A 412 1.58 18.75 -3.82
N ASN A 413 1.29 17.95 -4.85
CA ASN A 413 0.05 17.20 -4.99
C ASN A 413 -0.17 16.21 -3.84
N GLN A 414 0.88 15.45 -3.48
CA GLN A 414 0.81 14.51 -2.37
C GLN A 414 0.58 15.21 -1.03
N GLN A 415 1.26 16.34 -0.79
CA GLN A 415 1.07 17.12 0.42
C GLN A 415 -0.35 17.69 0.50
N ALA A 416 -0.84 18.31 -0.57
CA ALA A 416 -2.17 18.91 -0.63
C ALA A 416 -3.28 17.86 -0.45
N ALA A 417 -3.14 16.69 -1.08
CA ALA A 417 -4.15 15.64 -1.06
C ALA A 417 -4.04 14.66 0.12
N LYS A 418 -3.03 14.79 1.01
CA LYS A 418 -2.71 13.78 2.03
C LYS A 418 -3.90 13.40 2.90
N HIS A 419 -4.58 14.39 3.48
CA HIS A 419 -5.70 14.15 4.38
C HIS A 419 -6.88 13.43 3.67
N LEU A 420 -7.15 13.78 2.41
CA LEU A 420 -8.18 13.14 1.60
C LEU A 420 -7.76 11.76 1.10
N TYR A 421 -6.47 11.53 0.87
CA TYR A 421 -5.95 10.22 0.49
C TYR A 421 -6.19 9.21 1.61
N ASP A 422 -5.90 9.59 2.85
CA ASP A 422 -6.08 8.74 4.03
C ASP A 422 -7.56 8.34 4.21
N GLU A 423 -8.49 9.25 3.90
CA GLU A 423 -9.93 8.98 3.98
C GLU A 423 -10.46 8.15 2.79
N LYS A 424 -10.09 8.53 1.56
CA LYS A 424 -10.77 8.08 0.33
C LYS A 424 -10.04 6.95 -0.41
N VAL A 425 -8.75 6.73 -0.14
CA VAL A 425 -7.90 5.82 -0.94
C VAL A 425 -7.12 4.83 -0.08
N GLN A 426 -6.58 5.22 1.07
CA GLN A 426 -5.70 4.37 1.88
C GLN A 426 -6.32 2.99 2.17
N LEU A 427 -7.63 2.96 2.42
CA LEU A 427 -8.39 1.74 2.73
C LEU A 427 -8.50 0.75 1.56
N THR A 428 -8.12 1.16 0.36
CA THR A 428 -8.08 0.31 -0.84
C THR A 428 -6.73 -0.41 -1.00
N THR A 429 -5.75 -0.14 -0.13
CA THR A 429 -4.34 -0.47 -0.41
C THR A 429 -3.86 -1.76 0.24
N LEU A 430 -4.65 -2.38 1.13
CA LEU A 430 -4.24 -3.55 1.91
C LEU A 430 -3.69 -4.69 1.03
N ILE A 431 -4.50 -5.24 0.12
CA ILE A 431 -4.08 -6.37 -0.72
C ILE A 431 -2.95 -5.95 -1.67
N PRO A 432 -3.04 -4.83 -2.42
CA PRO A 432 -1.95 -4.41 -3.30
C PRO A 432 -0.59 -4.23 -2.60
N LYS A 433 -0.56 -3.70 -1.38
CA LYS A 433 0.68 -3.52 -0.60
C LYS A 433 1.27 -4.85 -0.09
N GLN A 434 0.39 -5.82 0.15
CA GLN A 434 0.75 -7.11 0.72
C GLN A 434 1.01 -8.19 -0.35
N VAL A 435 0.52 -8.01 -1.57
CA VAL A 435 0.61 -9.02 -2.64
C VAL A 435 1.48 -8.54 -3.81
N GLY A 436 1.60 -7.23 -4.00
CA GLY A 436 2.28 -6.64 -5.15
C GLY A 436 1.36 -6.44 -6.36
N ASN A 437 1.95 -6.28 -7.55
CA ASN A 437 1.18 -6.02 -8.76
C ASN A 437 0.50 -7.30 -9.27
N MET A 438 -0.83 -7.28 -9.32
CA MET A 438 -1.64 -8.40 -9.82
C MET A 438 -2.19 -8.14 -11.24
N TYR A 439 -1.54 -7.25 -12.01
CA TYR A 439 -1.96 -6.79 -13.34
C TYR A 439 -3.47 -6.56 -13.46
N THR A 440 -4.20 -7.39 -14.24
CA THR A 440 -5.65 -7.20 -14.47
C THR A 440 -6.49 -7.33 -13.21
N ALA A 441 -6.04 -8.12 -12.23
CA ALA A 441 -6.72 -8.27 -10.94
C ALA A 441 -6.40 -7.14 -9.96
N SER A 442 -5.38 -6.30 -10.21
CA SER A 442 -4.89 -5.30 -9.24
C SER A 442 -5.96 -4.27 -8.83
N LEU A 443 -6.73 -3.73 -9.78
CA LEU A 443 -7.82 -2.80 -9.47
C LEU A 443 -8.90 -3.47 -8.59
N TYR A 444 -9.23 -4.72 -8.90
CA TYR A 444 -10.27 -5.47 -8.20
C TYR A 444 -9.80 -5.95 -6.83
N ALA A 445 -8.51 -6.20 -6.66
CA ALA A 445 -7.90 -6.49 -5.37
C ALA A 445 -7.88 -5.24 -4.47
N ALA A 446 -7.62 -4.07 -5.06
CA ALA A 446 -7.75 -2.81 -4.34
C ALA A 446 -9.20 -2.56 -3.91
N PHE A 447 -10.17 -2.89 -4.77
CA PHE A 447 -11.60 -2.81 -4.41
C PHE A 447 -12.01 -3.84 -3.34
N ALA A 448 -11.49 -5.07 -3.42
CA ALA A 448 -11.69 -6.09 -2.39
C ALA A 448 -11.13 -5.65 -1.03
N SER A 449 -10.04 -4.88 -1.02
CA SER A 449 -9.49 -4.27 0.20
C SER A 449 -10.47 -3.25 0.81
N LEU A 450 -11.11 -2.42 -0.03
CA LEU A 450 -12.13 -1.48 0.43
C LEU A 450 -13.33 -2.20 1.05
N LEU A 451 -13.85 -3.23 0.36
CA LEU A 451 -14.94 -4.06 0.86
C LEU A 451 -14.55 -4.70 2.21
N HIS A 452 -13.36 -5.29 2.29
CA HIS A 452 -12.85 -5.87 3.53
C HIS A 452 -12.84 -4.85 4.68
N ASN A 453 -12.27 -3.67 4.44
CA ASN A 453 -12.05 -2.66 5.48
C ASN A 453 -13.32 -1.88 5.88
N LYS A 454 -14.30 -1.72 4.97
CA LYS A 454 -15.44 -0.81 5.16
C LYS A 454 -16.81 -1.42 4.84
N HIS A 455 -16.95 -2.73 4.64
CA HIS A 455 -18.23 -3.38 4.30
C HIS A 455 -19.43 -2.87 5.10
N SER A 456 -19.28 -2.67 6.42
CA SER A 456 -20.36 -2.20 7.31
C SER A 456 -20.83 -0.76 7.11
N SER A 457 -20.05 0.08 6.41
CA SER A 457 -20.34 1.51 6.20
C SER A 457 -20.38 1.92 4.72
N LEU A 458 -20.37 0.94 3.79
CA LEU A 458 -20.33 1.21 2.36
C LEU A 458 -21.71 1.41 1.73
N SER A 459 -22.80 1.04 2.39
CA SER A 459 -24.14 1.24 1.83
C SER A 459 -24.43 2.72 1.57
N GLY A 460 -24.93 3.03 0.37
CA GLY A 460 -25.19 4.37 -0.12
C GLY A 460 -23.96 5.10 -0.68
N LYS A 461 -22.76 4.51 -0.63
CA LYS A 461 -21.51 5.18 -1.02
C LYS A 461 -21.22 5.08 -2.52
N ARG A 462 -20.54 6.09 -3.07
CA ARG A 462 -19.98 6.05 -4.43
C ARG A 462 -18.53 5.64 -4.36
N VAL A 463 -18.14 4.75 -5.27
CA VAL A 463 -16.76 4.32 -5.45
C VAL A 463 -16.37 4.58 -6.89
N VAL A 464 -15.38 5.43 -7.10
CA VAL A 464 -14.79 5.68 -8.42
C VAL A 464 -13.62 4.73 -8.62
N MET A 465 -13.56 4.11 -9.79
CA MET A 465 -12.63 3.07 -10.19
C MET A 465 -11.81 3.57 -11.38
N PHE A 466 -10.48 3.50 -11.32
CA PHE A 466 -9.60 3.80 -12.45
C PHE A 466 -8.82 2.56 -12.88
N SER A 467 -9.15 2.02 -14.06
CA SER A 467 -8.42 0.93 -14.70
C SER A 467 -7.48 1.48 -15.77
N TYR A 468 -6.25 0.96 -15.79
CA TYR A 468 -5.22 1.30 -16.76
C TYR A 468 -4.54 0.01 -17.22
N GLY A 469 -4.20 -0.06 -18.50
CA GLY A 469 -3.28 -1.03 -19.07
C GLY A 469 -2.40 -0.34 -20.11
N SER A 470 -1.10 -0.60 -20.07
CA SER A 470 -0.12 -0.04 -21.01
C SER A 470 -0.41 -0.39 -22.48
N GLY A 471 0.17 0.39 -23.39
CA GLY A 471 -0.03 0.26 -24.84
C GLY A 471 -0.86 1.33 -25.57
N LEU A 472 -1.81 2.08 -25.00
CA LEU A 472 -2.47 2.02 -23.70
C LEU A 472 -3.99 2.09 -23.84
N THR A 473 -4.68 1.52 -22.85
CA THR A 473 -6.14 1.58 -22.68
C THR A 473 -6.48 1.87 -21.22
N ALA A 474 -7.41 2.80 -20.99
CA ALA A 474 -7.82 3.19 -19.65
C ALA A 474 -9.29 3.59 -19.60
N THR A 475 -9.92 3.35 -18.43
CA THR A 475 -11.27 3.84 -18.13
C THR A 475 -11.38 4.20 -16.66
N LEU A 476 -11.92 5.38 -16.38
CA LEU A 476 -12.44 5.79 -15.08
C LEU A 476 -13.95 5.61 -15.07
N PHE A 477 -14.51 4.88 -14.11
CA PHE A 477 -15.94 4.57 -14.00
C PHE A 477 -16.37 4.55 -12.53
N SER A 478 -17.67 4.46 -12.23
CA SER A 478 -18.13 4.45 -10.84
C SER A 478 -19.19 3.41 -10.52
N PHE A 479 -19.21 3.03 -9.24
CA PHE A 479 -20.20 2.19 -8.61
C PHE A 479 -21.04 2.98 -7.61
N ARG A 480 -22.30 2.60 -7.48
CA ARG A 480 -23.11 2.84 -6.28
C ARG A 480 -23.26 1.57 -5.48
N ILE A 481 -22.88 1.67 -4.21
CA ILE A 481 -22.93 0.54 -3.28
C ILE A 481 -24.23 0.61 -2.48
N GLN A 482 -24.84 -0.55 -2.30
CA GLN A 482 -25.98 -0.79 -1.42
C GLN A 482 -25.71 -2.09 -0.66
N GLU A 483 -26.35 -2.30 0.50
CA GLU A 483 -26.07 -3.50 1.30
C GLU A 483 -26.37 -4.81 0.55
N GLY A 484 -27.41 -4.83 -0.29
CA GLY A 484 -27.90 -6.03 -0.98
C GLY A 484 -28.58 -7.02 -0.03
N HIS A 485 -28.81 -8.24 -0.53
CA HIS A 485 -29.45 -9.32 0.21
C HIS A 485 -28.61 -10.59 0.11
N HIS A 486 -28.54 -11.36 1.20
CA HIS A 486 -27.83 -12.64 1.21
C HIS A 486 -28.37 -13.56 0.09
N PRO A 487 -27.50 -14.22 -0.70
CA PRO A 487 -26.05 -14.33 -0.53
C PRO A 487 -25.24 -13.16 -1.11
N PHE A 488 -25.86 -12.26 -1.87
CA PHE A 488 -25.21 -11.11 -2.53
C PHE A 488 -25.31 -9.83 -1.70
N SER A 489 -24.87 -9.89 -0.43
CA SER A 489 -24.72 -8.69 0.40
C SER A 489 -23.26 -8.29 0.57
N ILE A 490 -22.98 -7.00 0.76
CA ILE A 490 -21.63 -6.48 0.98
C ILE A 490 -20.96 -7.16 2.17
N SER A 491 -21.70 -7.33 3.27
CA SER A 491 -21.23 -8.05 4.44
C SER A 491 -20.83 -9.49 4.13
N ASN A 492 -21.68 -10.24 3.41
CA ASN A 492 -21.38 -11.63 3.07
C ASN A 492 -20.20 -11.74 2.10
N ILE A 493 -20.08 -10.83 1.13
CA ILE A 493 -18.94 -10.78 0.21
C ILE A 493 -17.64 -10.62 0.99
N ALA A 494 -17.58 -9.68 1.94
CA ALA A 494 -16.39 -9.49 2.79
C ALA A 494 -16.05 -10.74 3.62
N THR A 495 -17.07 -11.39 4.21
CA THR A 495 -16.89 -12.65 4.96
C THR A 495 -16.35 -13.78 4.07
N VAL A 496 -16.95 -14.00 2.90
CA VAL A 496 -16.57 -15.08 1.97
C VAL A 496 -15.15 -14.89 1.40
N MET A 497 -14.77 -13.64 1.12
CA MET A 497 -13.42 -13.32 0.66
C MET A 497 -12.35 -13.68 1.69
N ASN A 498 -12.65 -13.49 2.99
CA ASN A 498 -11.79 -13.79 4.13
C ASN A 498 -10.33 -13.29 3.93
N VAL A 499 -10.20 -12.00 3.62
CA VAL A 499 -8.91 -11.39 3.25
C VAL A 499 -7.87 -11.54 4.36
N SER A 500 -8.20 -11.16 5.61
CA SER A 500 -7.26 -11.29 6.74
C SER A 500 -6.86 -12.75 6.99
N GLY A 501 -7.81 -13.69 6.90
CA GLY A 501 -7.52 -15.11 7.07
C GLY A 501 -6.53 -15.62 6.03
N LYS A 502 -6.69 -15.21 4.76
CA LYS A 502 -5.75 -15.56 3.68
C LYS A 502 -4.36 -14.94 3.87
N LEU A 503 -4.30 -13.65 4.23
CA LEU A 503 -3.02 -12.97 4.45
C LEU A 503 -2.23 -13.58 5.61
N ASN A 504 -2.92 -13.99 6.68
CA ASN A 504 -2.31 -14.60 7.87
C ASN A 504 -1.87 -16.05 7.67
N GLN A 505 -2.35 -16.73 6.62
CA GLN A 505 -1.99 -18.12 6.29
C GLN A 505 -0.83 -18.21 5.30
N ARG A 506 -0.27 -17.08 4.86
CA ARG A 506 0.86 -17.08 3.92
C ARG A 506 2.12 -17.62 4.58
N LEU A 507 2.97 -18.19 3.73
CA LEU A 507 4.31 -18.64 4.10
C LEU A 507 5.31 -17.66 3.51
N GLU A 508 6.16 -17.14 4.38
CA GLU A 508 7.28 -16.29 3.97
C GLU A 508 8.41 -17.15 3.40
N ILE A 509 8.98 -16.71 2.28
CA ILE A 509 10.07 -17.38 1.59
C ILE A 509 11.28 -16.43 1.57
N PRO A 510 12.48 -16.87 2.00
CA PRO A 510 13.69 -16.07 1.91
C PRO A 510 13.98 -15.60 0.46
N PRO A 511 14.52 -14.38 0.27
CA PRO A 511 14.82 -13.84 -1.07
C PRO A 511 15.65 -14.76 -1.97
N GLU A 512 16.59 -15.54 -1.41
CA GLU A 512 17.42 -16.49 -2.17
C GLU A 512 16.56 -17.57 -2.83
N LYS A 513 15.64 -18.17 -2.07
CA LYS A 513 14.71 -19.18 -2.57
C LYS A 513 13.70 -18.60 -3.55
N PHE A 514 13.29 -17.35 -3.35
CA PHE A 514 12.47 -16.63 -4.31
C PHE A 514 13.20 -16.47 -5.66
N VAL A 515 14.47 -16.05 -5.66
CA VAL A 515 15.27 -15.91 -6.88
C VAL A 515 15.52 -17.27 -7.55
N GLU A 516 15.77 -18.33 -6.79
CA GLU A 516 15.85 -19.70 -7.31
C GLU A 516 14.56 -20.13 -8.01
N ASN A 517 13.41 -19.83 -7.41
CA ASN A 517 12.11 -20.10 -7.99
C ASN A 517 11.90 -19.32 -9.30
N LEU A 518 12.22 -18.02 -9.35
CA LEU A 518 12.12 -17.24 -10.58
C LEU A 518 12.95 -17.87 -11.72
N LYS A 519 14.17 -18.33 -11.42
CA LYS A 519 15.01 -19.04 -12.40
C LYS A 519 14.34 -20.34 -12.86
N LEU A 520 13.75 -21.11 -11.94
CA LEU A 520 13.00 -22.32 -12.32
C LEU A 520 11.82 -21.98 -13.23
N MET A 521 11.03 -20.96 -12.89
CA MET A 521 9.87 -20.52 -13.69
C MET A 521 10.28 -20.07 -15.09
N GLU A 522 11.42 -19.38 -15.23
CA GLU A 522 11.98 -19.02 -16.54
C GLU A 522 12.27 -20.26 -17.42
N HIS A 523 12.74 -21.37 -16.82
CA HIS A 523 12.92 -22.63 -17.54
C HIS A 523 11.60 -23.33 -17.87
N ARG A 524 10.55 -23.14 -17.06
CA ARG A 524 9.22 -23.73 -17.29
C ARG A 524 8.40 -22.94 -18.30
N TYR A 525 8.66 -21.65 -18.46
CA TYR A 525 7.92 -20.79 -19.37
C TYR A 525 8.06 -21.24 -20.83
N GLY A 526 6.94 -21.57 -21.47
CA GLY A 526 6.92 -22.08 -22.84
C GLY A 526 7.54 -23.48 -23.01
N ALA A 527 7.87 -24.19 -21.93
CA ALA A 527 8.42 -25.54 -21.96
C ALA A 527 7.34 -26.63 -22.05
N LYS A 528 7.77 -27.86 -22.32
CA LYS A 528 6.96 -29.08 -22.37
C LYS A 528 7.74 -30.27 -21.81
N ASP A 529 7.05 -31.39 -21.64
CA ASP A 529 7.62 -32.66 -21.21
C ASP A 529 8.27 -32.60 -19.82
N PHE A 530 7.51 -32.09 -18.85
CA PHE A 530 7.93 -32.05 -17.46
C PHE A 530 6.80 -32.35 -16.48
N VAL A 531 7.18 -32.92 -15.35
CA VAL A 531 6.34 -33.10 -14.17
C VAL A 531 6.79 -32.10 -13.12
N THR A 532 5.85 -31.45 -12.44
CA THR A 532 6.18 -30.53 -11.33
C THR A 532 6.56 -31.33 -10.08
N SER A 533 7.13 -30.67 -9.07
CA SER A 533 7.32 -31.27 -7.75
C SER A 533 6.03 -31.78 -7.10
N LYS A 534 4.86 -31.27 -7.54
CA LYS A 534 3.55 -31.49 -6.91
C LYS A 534 3.55 -31.14 -5.42
N ASP A 535 4.46 -30.28 -4.99
CA ASP A 535 4.51 -29.79 -3.62
C ASP A 535 3.34 -28.82 -3.39
N THR A 536 2.33 -29.30 -2.68
CA THR A 536 1.15 -28.52 -2.34
C THR A 536 1.19 -27.98 -0.91
N SER A 537 2.33 -28.07 -0.22
CA SER A 537 2.46 -27.66 1.19
C SER A 537 2.05 -26.21 1.42
N CYS A 538 2.39 -25.31 0.48
CA CYS A 538 2.04 -23.89 0.53
C CYS A 538 0.62 -23.56 0.06
N LEU A 539 -0.13 -24.53 -0.50
CA LEU A 539 -1.44 -24.28 -1.08
C LEU A 539 -2.57 -24.51 -0.06
N PRO A 540 -3.62 -23.69 -0.03
CA PRO A 540 -4.78 -23.95 0.80
C PRO A 540 -5.57 -25.16 0.29
N LEU A 541 -6.37 -25.77 1.17
CA LEU A 541 -7.30 -26.84 0.78
C LEU A 541 -8.25 -26.36 -0.31
N GLY A 542 -8.48 -27.22 -1.31
CA GLY A 542 -9.30 -26.92 -2.47
C GLY A 542 -8.62 -26.10 -3.57
N ALA A 543 -7.36 -25.69 -3.39
CA ALA A 543 -6.58 -25.04 -4.46
C ALA A 543 -6.24 -26.03 -5.59
N TYR A 544 -6.32 -25.55 -6.81
CA TYR A 544 -5.83 -26.28 -7.98
C TYR A 544 -4.34 -26.03 -8.17
N TYR A 545 -3.64 -27.03 -8.71
CA TYR A 545 -2.22 -26.96 -8.99
C TYR A 545 -1.86 -27.74 -10.26
N LEU A 546 -0.82 -27.28 -10.96
CA LEU A 546 -0.26 -27.91 -12.15
C LEU A 546 0.51 -29.18 -11.76
N THR A 547 0.14 -30.31 -12.33
CA THR A 547 0.82 -31.59 -12.07
C THR A 547 1.92 -31.87 -13.09
N GLU A 548 1.64 -31.65 -14.37
CA GLU A 548 2.57 -31.91 -15.46
C GLU A 548 2.17 -31.17 -16.75
N VAL A 549 3.14 -31.02 -17.63
CA VAL A 549 2.97 -30.57 -19.02
C VAL A 549 3.61 -31.61 -19.92
N ASP A 550 2.84 -32.26 -20.78
CA ASP A 550 3.36 -33.34 -21.62
C ASP A 550 4.09 -32.85 -22.88
N SER A 551 4.63 -33.79 -23.66
CA SER A 551 5.33 -33.54 -24.94
C SER A 551 4.53 -32.75 -25.99
N MET A 552 3.20 -32.62 -25.82
CA MET A 552 2.29 -31.86 -26.67
C MET A 552 1.83 -30.53 -26.04
N TYR A 553 2.49 -30.07 -24.97
CA TYR A 553 2.13 -28.85 -24.23
C TYR A 553 0.78 -28.92 -23.51
N ARG A 554 0.16 -30.11 -23.41
CA ARG A 554 -1.10 -30.25 -22.68
C ARG A 554 -0.81 -30.17 -21.19
N ARG A 555 -1.55 -29.31 -20.50
CA ARG A 555 -1.41 -29.06 -19.06
C ARG A 555 -2.44 -29.86 -18.28
N PHE A 556 -1.99 -30.50 -17.21
CA PHE A 556 -2.84 -31.32 -16.34
C PHE A 556 -2.87 -30.71 -14.95
N TYR A 557 -4.06 -30.65 -14.35
CA TYR A 557 -4.29 -30.02 -13.06
C TYR A 557 -4.94 -31.00 -12.09
N ALA A 558 -4.64 -30.83 -10.81
CA ALA A 558 -5.31 -31.53 -9.71
C ALA A 558 -5.77 -30.52 -8.65
N LYS A 559 -6.73 -30.92 -7.82
CA LYS A 559 -7.26 -30.13 -6.70
C LYS A 559 -6.72 -30.71 -5.39
N LYS A 560 -6.14 -29.87 -4.52
CA LYS A 560 -5.68 -30.27 -3.19
C LYS A 560 -6.88 -30.71 -2.34
N SER A 561 -6.95 -31.99 -1.99
CA SER A 561 -7.95 -32.58 -1.09
C SER A 561 -7.41 -32.74 0.32
N ASP A 562 -8.30 -32.89 1.31
CA ASP A 562 -7.92 -33.33 2.65
C ASP A 562 -7.43 -34.79 2.60
N ASP A 563 -6.19 -35.04 3.01
CA ASP A 563 -5.56 -36.37 3.07
C ASP A 563 -6.16 -37.32 4.13
N THR A 564 -7.39 -37.08 4.61
CA THR A 564 -8.06 -37.93 5.59
C THR A 564 -8.71 -39.19 5.00
N SER A 565 -8.66 -39.39 3.68
CA SER A 565 -9.19 -40.59 3.01
C SER A 565 -8.14 -41.68 2.69
N SER A 566 -6.85 -41.46 2.92
CA SER A 566 -5.79 -42.44 2.56
C SER A 566 -5.45 -43.47 3.65
N HIS A 567 -6.14 -43.48 4.79
CA HIS A 567 -5.94 -44.43 5.89
C HIS A 567 -7.09 -45.42 6.15
N LYS A 568 -8.03 -45.60 5.21
CA LYS A 568 -9.15 -46.56 5.39
C LYS A 568 -9.14 -47.84 4.55
N ASP A 569 -8.20 -48.01 3.62
CA ASP A 569 -8.17 -49.21 2.75
C ASP A 569 -6.85 -50.01 2.85
N SER A 570 -6.40 -50.32 4.07
CA SER A 570 -5.37 -51.35 4.27
C SER A 570 -5.60 -52.18 5.53
N ASN A 571 -6.85 -52.56 5.78
CA ASN A 571 -7.19 -53.66 6.70
C ASN A 571 -8.39 -54.42 6.12
N GLY A 572 -8.11 -55.40 5.26
CA GLY A 572 -9.13 -56.25 4.66
C GLY A 572 -8.56 -57.47 3.94
N CYS A 573 -8.55 -58.59 4.66
CA CYS A 573 -8.49 -59.99 4.21
C CYS A 573 -7.13 -60.70 4.09
N ILE A 574 -6.90 -61.53 5.12
CA ILE A 574 -6.28 -62.88 5.21
C ILE A 574 -4.83 -63.03 4.76
#